data_AF-A0A3D0WPN7-F1
#
_entry.id   AF-A0A3D0WPN7-F1
#
_cell.length_a   1.000
_cell.length_b   1.000
_cell.length_c   1.000
_cell.angle_alpha   90.00
_cell.angle_beta   90.00
_cell.angle_gamma   90.00
#
_symmetry.space_group_name_H-M   'P 1'
#
loop_
_entity.id
_entity.type
_entity.pdbx_description
1 polymer ?
#
loop_
_entity_poly.entity_id
_entity_poly.type
_entity_poly.pdbx_seq_one_letter_code
_entity_poly.pdbx_strand_id
1 'polypeptide(L)'
;KSGRYTMVVDPMNSGQLLRPMLSAIFGSALQQKNSFLLDKLGQKVGSDKFTLLDEPHLIGASGARYFDSEGVATERRSVFDKGVLKTYYIDTYNAKKMDVDPTVANPSILVMQLGNKDLNGLISDVAHGILVTGFNGGNSNSSTGDFSYGIEGFLIEKGKLTLPLSEMNVTGNMITLWNSLAETGNDPRLNSSWRIPSLVFEGVDFSGL
;
A
#
# COMPACT_ATOMS: atom_id res chain seq x y z
N LYS A 1 18.92 15.02 -9.22
CA LYS A 1 18.18 16.30 -9.13
C LYS A 1 16.89 16.08 -8.36
N SER A 2 16.66 16.90 -7.34
CA SER A 2 15.38 16.91 -6.62
C SER A 2 14.25 17.42 -7.50
N GLY A 3 13.03 16.91 -7.30
CA GLY A 3 11.86 17.31 -8.06
C GLY A 3 10.73 16.28 -8.02
N ARG A 4 9.72 16.50 -8.88
CA ARG A 4 8.59 15.57 -9.04
C ARG A 4 8.84 14.58 -10.16
N TYR A 5 8.61 13.31 -9.86
CA TYR A 5 8.79 12.19 -10.77
C TYR A 5 7.58 11.27 -10.73
N THR A 6 7.31 10.58 -11.84
CA THR A 6 6.52 9.36 -11.81
C THR A 6 7.33 8.31 -11.05
N MET A 7 6.76 7.72 -10.00
CA MET A 7 7.39 6.66 -9.22
C MET A 7 6.83 5.32 -9.65
N VAL A 8 7.70 4.43 -10.12
CA VAL A 8 7.39 3.01 -10.33
C VAL A 8 8.00 2.22 -9.18
N VAL A 9 7.27 1.28 -8.59
CA VAL A 9 7.77 0.41 -7.53
C VAL A 9 7.59 -1.03 -7.95
N ASP A 10 8.63 -1.83 -7.81
CA ASP A 10 8.60 -3.25 -8.15
C ASP A 10 7.73 -4.07 -7.16
N PRO A 11 7.38 -5.33 -7.48
CA PRO A 11 6.51 -6.13 -6.62
C PRO A 11 7.25 -6.70 -5.39
N MET A 12 8.57 -6.53 -5.29
CA MET A 12 9.34 -6.87 -4.08
C MET A 12 9.13 -5.80 -3.00
N ASN A 13 8.98 -4.55 -3.41
CA ASN A 13 8.99 -3.39 -2.55
C ASN A 13 7.62 -2.71 -2.41
N SER A 14 6.66 -2.98 -3.31
CA SER A 14 5.34 -2.35 -3.31
C SER A 14 4.57 -2.49 -1.99
N GLY A 15 4.74 -3.62 -1.29
CA GLY A 15 4.14 -3.86 0.03
C GLY A 15 4.61 -2.87 1.11
N GLN A 16 5.80 -2.28 0.99
CA GLN A 16 6.32 -1.31 1.95
C GLN A 16 5.48 -0.03 2.00
N LEU A 17 4.97 0.42 0.84
CA LEU A 17 4.11 1.61 0.76
C LEU A 17 2.69 1.34 1.26
N LEU A 18 2.23 0.08 1.20
CA LEU A 18 0.90 -0.30 1.68
C LEU A 18 0.88 -0.48 3.20
N ARG A 19 2.02 -0.85 3.80
CA ARG A 19 2.11 -1.16 5.22
C ARG A 19 1.60 -0.03 6.14
N PRO A 20 1.95 1.26 5.94
CA PRO A 20 1.40 2.34 6.77
C PRO A 20 -0.12 2.51 6.63
N MET A 21 -0.68 2.32 5.43
CA MET A 21 -2.14 2.34 5.22
C MET A 21 -2.83 1.25 6.03
N LEU A 22 -2.26 0.03 6.06
CA LEU A 22 -2.83 -1.03 6.90
C LEU A 22 -2.69 -0.77 8.39
N SER A 23 -1.52 -0.29 8.82
CA SER A 23 -1.30 0.03 10.24
C SER A 23 -2.30 1.06 10.76
N ALA A 24 -2.67 2.03 9.92
CA ALA A 24 -3.67 3.05 10.26
C ALA A 24 -5.10 2.51 10.37
N ILE A 25 -5.42 1.34 9.81
CA ILE A 25 -6.77 0.74 9.90
C ILE A 25 -6.91 -0.36 10.97
N PHE A 26 -5.89 -0.57 11.79
CA PHE A 26 -5.99 -1.47 12.94
C PHE A 26 -6.71 -0.81 14.12
N GLY A 27 -7.58 -1.58 14.78
CA GLY A 27 -8.37 -1.15 15.93
C GLY A 27 -7.53 -0.57 17.06
N SER A 28 -6.32 -1.08 17.29
CA SER A 28 -5.39 -0.54 18.29
C SER A 28 -4.93 0.89 17.96
N ALA A 29 -4.61 1.18 16.70
CA ALA A 29 -4.21 2.51 16.23
C ALA A 29 -5.40 3.49 16.30
N LEU A 30 -6.58 3.05 15.88
CA LEU A 30 -7.82 3.82 15.93
C LEU A 30 -8.21 4.16 17.38
N GLN A 31 -8.20 3.18 18.28
CA GLN A 31 -8.55 3.35 19.70
C GLN A 31 -7.61 4.35 20.39
N GLN A 32 -6.32 4.30 20.06
CA GLN A 32 -5.30 5.21 20.60
C GLN A 32 -5.31 6.59 19.94
N LYS A 33 -6.19 6.84 18.96
CA LYS A 33 -6.24 8.06 18.14
C LYS A 33 -4.88 8.36 17.47
N ASN A 34 -4.15 7.32 17.14
CA ASN A 34 -2.84 7.40 16.48
C ASN A 34 -2.93 6.80 15.06
N SER A 35 -3.88 7.31 14.29
CA SER A 35 -4.14 6.87 12.92
C SER A 35 -4.55 8.05 12.05
N PHE A 36 -3.85 8.24 10.93
CA PHE A 36 -4.21 9.20 9.88
C PHE A 36 -5.46 8.78 9.09
N LEU A 37 -5.97 7.57 9.30
CA LEU A 37 -7.23 7.07 8.73
C LEU A 37 -8.36 7.02 9.76
N LEU A 38 -8.17 7.57 10.96
CA LEU A 38 -9.28 7.73 11.92
C LEU A 38 -10.44 8.50 11.27
N ASP A 39 -11.66 8.05 11.52
CA ASP A 39 -12.90 8.63 10.95
C ASP A 39 -12.96 8.68 9.42
N LYS A 40 -12.18 7.84 8.70
CA LYS A 40 -12.18 7.76 7.23
C LYS A 40 -12.97 6.59 6.64
N LEU A 41 -13.64 5.79 7.46
CA LEU A 41 -14.48 4.70 6.97
C LEU A 41 -15.59 5.25 6.05
N GLY A 42 -15.72 4.66 4.86
CA GLY A 42 -16.64 5.10 3.81
C GLY A 42 -16.17 6.32 3.01
N GLN A 43 -15.01 6.91 3.31
CA GLN A 43 -14.46 8.05 2.59
C GLN A 43 -13.45 7.63 1.52
N LYS A 44 -13.33 8.45 0.47
CA LYS A 44 -12.30 8.29 -0.56
C LYS A 44 -10.95 8.80 -0.03
N VAL A 45 -10.00 7.88 0.14
CA VAL A 45 -8.65 8.12 0.67
C VAL A 45 -7.55 7.61 -0.27
N GLY A 46 -7.93 7.21 -1.48
CA GLY A 46 -7.02 6.78 -2.53
C GLY A 46 -7.63 6.94 -3.92
N SER A 47 -6.84 6.58 -4.93
CA SER A 47 -7.22 6.58 -6.34
C SER A 47 -8.33 5.58 -6.63
N ASP A 48 -9.09 5.79 -7.71
CA ASP A 48 -10.04 4.80 -8.24
C ASP A 48 -9.37 3.49 -8.67
N LYS A 49 -8.05 3.50 -8.86
CA LYS A 49 -7.22 2.31 -9.13
C LYS A 49 -6.87 1.53 -7.86
N PHE A 50 -7.07 2.12 -6.68
CA PHE A 50 -6.76 1.49 -5.41
C PHE A 50 -7.91 0.62 -4.93
N THR A 51 -7.92 -0.64 -5.39
CA THR A 51 -8.85 -1.67 -4.93
C THR A 51 -8.05 -2.80 -4.28
N LEU A 52 -8.36 -3.11 -3.02
CA LEU A 52 -7.66 -4.09 -2.20
C LEU A 52 -8.68 -4.97 -1.47
N LEU A 53 -8.53 -6.29 -1.61
CA LEU A 53 -9.36 -7.30 -0.96
C LEU A 53 -8.57 -8.06 0.10
N ASP A 54 -9.26 -8.52 1.15
CA ASP A 54 -8.79 -9.61 2.01
C ASP A 54 -9.48 -10.91 1.58
N GLU A 55 -8.71 -11.91 1.17
CA GLU A 55 -9.15 -13.17 0.58
C GLU A 55 -8.68 -14.36 1.45
N PRO A 56 -9.31 -14.58 2.62
CA PRO A 56 -8.79 -15.50 3.63
C PRO A 56 -8.84 -16.99 3.26
N HIS A 57 -9.65 -17.38 2.27
CA HIS A 57 -9.95 -18.78 1.97
C HIS A 57 -9.34 -19.28 0.66
N LEU A 58 -8.29 -18.60 0.14
CA LEU A 58 -7.57 -19.06 -1.04
C LEU A 58 -6.85 -20.38 -0.76
N ILE A 59 -7.28 -21.45 -1.44
CA ILE A 59 -6.77 -22.81 -1.22
C ILE A 59 -5.26 -22.86 -1.47
N GLY A 60 -4.51 -23.40 -0.50
CA GLY A 60 -3.06 -23.61 -0.60
C GLY A 60 -2.22 -22.33 -0.59
N ALA A 61 -2.83 -21.16 -0.33
CA ALA A 61 -2.12 -19.89 -0.32
C ALA A 61 -1.50 -19.58 1.06
N SER A 62 -0.31 -18.99 1.05
CA SER A 62 0.33 -18.45 2.27
C SER A 62 -0.55 -17.36 2.88
N GLY A 63 -0.93 -17.52 4.15
CA GLY A 63 -1.83 -16.62 4.88
C GLY A 63 -3.30 -17.07 4.95
N ALA A 64 -3.69 -18.11 4.21
CA ALA A 64 -5.06 -18.60 4.23
C ALA A 64 -5.42 -19.21 5.60
N ARG A 65 -6.60 -18.87 6.11
CA ARG A 65 -7.12 -19.33 7.41
C ARG A 65 -8.62 -19.12 7.51
N TYR A 66 -9.29 -19.94 8.32
CA TYR A 66 -10.73 -19.85 8.55
C TYR A 66 -11.11 -19.05 9.80
N PHE A 67 -10.17 -18.79 10.71
CA PHE A 67 -10.40 -18.03 11.92
C PHE A 67 -9.15 -17.24 12.31
N ASP A 68 -9.33 -16.14 13.04
CA ASP A 68 -8.23 -15.37 13.64
C ASP A 68 -7.83 -15.91 15.03
N SER A 69 -6.94 -15.22 15.74
CA SER A 69 -6.46 -15.66 17.06
C SER A 69 -7.51 -15.64 18.17
N GLU A 70 -8.66 -15.00 17.95
CA GLU A 70 -9.80 -14.98 18.89
C GLU A 70 -10.85 -16.05 18.54
N GLY A 71 -10.65 -16.80 17.45
CA GLY A 71 -11.63 -17.77 16.94
C GLY A 71 -12.73 -17.16 16.08
N VAL A 72 -12.60 -15.87 15.72
CA VAL A 72 -13.57 -15.19 14.84
C VAL A 72 -13.41 -15.70 13.42
N ALA A 73 -14.51 -16.12 12.79
CA ALA A 73 -14.49 -16.59 11.42
C ALA A 73 -14.01 -15.49 10.45
N THR A 74 -13.03 -15.83 9.62
CA THR A 74 -12.55 -14.91 8.58
C THR A 74 -13.54 -14.87 7.42
N GLU A 75 -13.68 -13.71 6.79
CA GLU A 75 -14.58 -13.49 5.68
C GLU A 75 -13.88 -12.65 4.62
N ARG A 76 -14.27 -12.84 3.36
CA ARG A 76 -13.83 -11.99 2.26
C ARG A 76 -14.29 -10.56 2.52
N ARG A 77 -13.35 -9.61 2.49
CA ARG A 77 -13.66 -8.18 2.72
C ARG A 77 -13.07 -7.31 1.62
N SER A 78 -13.80 -6.26 1.25
CA SER A 78 -13.20 -5.12 0.56
C SER A 78 -12.53 -4.24 1.60
N VAL A 79 -11.22 -4.05 1.47
CA VAL A 79 -10.44 -3.14 2.34
C VAL A 79 -10.49 -1.74 1.76
N PHE A 80 -10.15 -1.64 0.49
CA PHE A 80 -10.34 -0.43 -0.32
C PHE A 80 -11.10 -0.82 -1.59
N ASP A 81 -12.11 -0.03 -1.96
CA ASP A 81 -12.88 -0.18 -3.20
C ASP A 81 -12.81 1.14 -3.97
N LYS A 82 -12.04 1.16 -5.07
CA LYS A 82 -11.80 2.36 -5.87
C LYS A 82 -11.40 3.56 -5.00
N GLY A 83 -10.47 3.32 -4.07
CA GLY A 83 -9.95 4.32 -3.15
C GLY A 83 -10.85 4.64 -1.96
N VAL A 84 -12.05 4.09 -1.88
CA VAL A 84 -12.92 4.22 -0.71
C VAL A 84 -12.51 3.22 0.36
N LEU A 85 -12.22 3.69 1.57
CA LEU A 85 -11.93 2.80 2.70
C LEU A 85 -13.21 2.09 3.17
N LYS A 86 -13.20 0.76 3.18
CA LYS A 86 -14.39 -0.07 3.46
C LYS A 86 -14.27 -0.89 4.73
N THR A 87 -13.06 -1.19 5.21
CA THR A 87 -12.85 -2.08 6.37
C THR A 87 -11.80 -1.51 7.31
N TYR A 88 -12.13 -1.52 8.61
CA TYR A 88 -11.16 -1.51 9.69
C TYR A 88 -10.98 -2.94 10.24
N TYR A 89 -9.79 -3.25 10.75
CA TYR A 89 -9.48 -4.53 11.40
C TYR A 89 -9.52 -4.34 12.91
N ILE A 90 -10.65 -4.68 13.53
CA ILE A 90 -10.93 -4.37 14.93
C ILE A 90 -11.19 -5.70 15.65
N ASP A 91 -10.29 -6.05 16.58
CA ASP A 91 -10.45 -7.19 17.47
C ASP A 91 -11.54 -6.95 18.53
N THR A 92 -11.92 -8.00 19.24
CA THR A 92 -12.98 -7.95 20.26
C THR A 92 -12.68 -6.93 21.37
N TYR A 93 -11.42 -6.80 21.75
CA TYR A 93 -10.97 -5.90 22.82
C TYR A 93 -11.11 -4.42 22.44
N ASN A 94 -10.60 -4.03 21.27
CA ASN A 94 -10.65 -2.65 20.79
C ASN A 94 -12.07 -2.26 20.38
N ALA A 95 -12.85 -3.21 19.83
CA ALA A 95 -14.28 -3.02 19.56
C ALA A 95 -15.02 -2.61 20.84
N LYS A 96 -14.85 -3.36 21.93
CA LYS A 96 -15.44 -3.05 23.24
C LYS A 96 -15.00 -1.69 23.80
N LYS A 97 -13.74 -1.30 23.59
CA LYS A 97 -13.22 0.00 24.06
C LYS A 97 -13.77 1.19 23.28
N MET A 98 -14.04 1.00 22.00
CA MET A 98 -14.55 2.04 21.10
C MET A 98 -16.07 2.05 20.99
N ASP A 99 -16.76 1.07 21.59
CA ASP A 99 -18.21 0.87 21.50
C ASP A 99 -18.69 0.68 20.04
N VAL A 100 -18.00 -0.19 19.31
CA VAL A 100 -18.30 -0.55 17.91
C VAL A 100 -18.30 -2.07 17.74
N ASP A 101 -18.87 -2.56 16.63
CA ASP A 101 -18.82 -3.98 16.29
C ASP A 101 -17.40 -4.42 15.88
N PRO A 102 -16.94 -5.62 16.30
CA PRO A 102 -15.66 -6.18 15.87
C PRO A 102 -15.73 -6.66 14.41
N THR A 103 -14.57 -6.77 13.77
CA THR A 103 -14.41 -7.42 12.45
C THR A 103 -13.55 -8.67 12.58
N VAL A 104 -12.29 -8.62 12.18
CA VAL A 104 -11.25 -9.59 12.49
C VAL A 104 -10.03 -8.82 12.96
N ALA A 105 -9.20 -9.43 13.78
CA ALA A 105 -8.04 -8.73 14.34
C ALA A 105 -7.02 -8.29 13.27
N ASN A 106 -6.83 -9.10 12.20
CA ASN A 106 -5.82 -8.87 11.16
C ASN A 106 -6.28 -9.42 9.80
N PRO A 107 -5.81 -8.85 8.67
CA PRO A 107 -6.01 -9.46 7.35
C PRO A 107 -5.39 -10.84 7.25
N SER A 108 -5.83 -11.63 6.28
CA SER A 108 -5.29 -12.97 6.00
C SER A 108 -4.46 -12.99 4.72
N ILE A 109 -5.06 -12.63 3.58
CA ILE A 109 -4.35 -12.52 2.29
C ILE A 109 -4.85 -11.27 1.58
N LEU A 110 -3.95 -10.31 1.41
CA LEU A 110 -4.25 -9.07 0.72
C LEU A 110 -4.02 -9.23 -0.77
N VAL A 111 -5.06 -8.95 -1.55
CA VAL A 111 -5.03 -9.07 -3.01
C VAL A 111 -5.43 -7.73 -3.62
N MET A 112 -4.47 -7.08 -4.28
CA MET A 112 -4.74 -5.85 -5.01
C MET A 112 -5.29 -6.17 -6.40
N GLN A 113 -6.24 -5.36 -6.86
CA GLN A 113 -6.73 -5.44 -8.23
C GLN A 113 -5.58 -5.20 -9.21
N LEU A 114 -5.43 -6.13 -10.14
CA LEU A 114 -4.35 -6.12 -11.13
C LEU A 114 -4.72 -5.27 -12.34
N GLY A 115 -3.73 -4.63 -12.92
CA GLY A 115 -3.81 -4.05 -14.26
C GLY A 115 -3.43 -5.05 -15.33
N ASN A 116 -3.02 -4.54 -16.49
CA ASN A 116 -2.79 -5.36 -17.70
C ASN A 116 -1.30 -5.45 -18.10
N LYS A 117 -0.39 -4.84 -17.34
CA LYS A 117 1.05 -4.75 -17.66
C LYS A 117 1.88 -5.30 -16.51
N ASP A 118 3.00 -5.93 -16.85
CA ASP A 118 4.04 -6.28 -15.87
C ASP A 118 4.92 -5.05 -15.59
N LEU A 119 5.90 -5.18 -14.70
CA LEU A 119 6.86 -4.12 -14.39
C LEU A 119 7.49 -3.49 -15.65
N ASN A 120 7.94 -4.30 -16.61
CA ASN A 120 8.58 -3.81 -17.83
C ASN A 120 7.60 -3.01 -18.70
N GLY A 121 6.37 -3.50 -18.84
CA GLY A 121 5.30 -2.79 -19.54
C GLY A 121 4.98 -1.46 -18.87
N LEU A 122 4.91 -1.41 -17.54
CA LEU A 122 4.70 -0.17 -16.79
C LEU A 122 5.86 0.82 -17.01
N ILE A 123 7.12 0.36 -16.91
CA ILE A 123 8.30 1.19 -17.15
C ILE A 123 8.26 1.78 -18.57
N SER A 124 7.85 0.99 -19.57
CA SER A 124 7.83 1.43 -20.98
C SER A 124 6.88 2.60 -21.26
N ASP A 125 5.85 2.78 -20.44
CA ASP A 125 4.90 3.89 -20.55
C ASP A 125 5.42 5.19 -19.91
N VAL A 126 6.45 5.10 -19.06
CA VAL A 126 6.93 6.24 -18.26
C VAL A 126 7.94 7.04 -19.07
N ALA A 127 7.56 8.27 -19.43
CA ALA A 127 8.44 9.18 -20.16
C ALA A 127 9.62 9.68 -19.32
N HIS A 128 9.38 9.98 -18.04
CA HIS A 128 10.41 10.41 -17.10
C HIS A 128 9.99 10.09 -15.66
N GLY A 129 10.76 9.24 -14.97
CA GLY A 129 10.37 8.74 -13.65
C GLY A 129 11.52 8.05 -12.92
N ILE A 130 11.20 7.44 -11.78
CA ILE A 130 12.15 6.67 -10.98
C ILE A 130 11.51 5.31 -10.68
N LEU A 131 12.23 4.25 -11.03
CA LEU A 131 11.96 2.90 -10.54
C LEU A 131 12.61 2.76 -9.16
N VAL A 132 11.83 2.43 -8.15
CA VAL A 132 12.29 2.10 -6.80
C VAL A 132 12.40 0.57 -6.67
N THR A 133 13.61 0.11 -6.38
CA THR A 133 13.94 -1.31 -6.16
C THR A 133 14.38 -1.60 -4.73
N GLY A 134 14.42 -0.59 -3.86
CA GLY A 134 14.75 -0.75 -2.46
C GLY A 134 14.42 0.50 -1.64
N PHE A 135 14.16 0.29 -0.35
CA PHE A 135 13.95 1.34 0.64
C PHE A 135 15.04 1.28 1.72
N ASN A 136 15.71 2.40 1.96
CA ASN A 136 16.87 2.57 2.81
C ASN A 136 16.52 3.40 4.05
N GLY A 137 15.87 2.77 5.02
CA GLY A 137 15.41 3.44 6.25
C GLY A 137 14.29 4.46 6.02
N GLY A 138 14.06 5.31 7.01
CA GLY A 138 12.94 6.26 7.03
C GLY A 138 11.70 5.75 7.77
N ASN A 139 10.66 6.58 7.84
CA ASN A 139 9.44 6.27 8.58
C ASN A 139 8.22 7.05 8.06
N SER A 140 7.03 6.64 8.51
CA SER A 140 5.77 7.37 8.35
C SER A 140 5.22 7.73 9.72
N ASN A 141 4.75 8.96 9.87
CA ASN A 141 4.01 9.38 11.05
C ASN A 141 2.65 8.68 11.07
N SER A 142 2.34 7.98 12.16
CA SER A 142 1.10 7.19 12.30
C SER A 142 -0.15 8.04 12.45
N SER A 143 -0.04 9.24 13.02
CA SER A 143 -1.15 10.18 13.20
C SER A 143 -1.42 11.04 11.96
N THR A 144 -0.38 11.49 11.24
CA THR A 144 -0.54 12.41 10.11
C THR A 144 -0.45 11.76 8.73
N GLY A 145 0.25 10.62 8.62
CA GLY A 145 0.53 9.95 7.36
C GLY A 145 1.70 10.56 6.57
N ASP A 146 2.39 11.57 7.12
CA ASP A 146 3.59 12.13 6.47
C ASP A 146 4.73 11.12 6.53
N PHE A 147 5.46 10.97 5.42
CA PHE A 147 6.53 10.00 5.31
C PHE A 147 7.78 10.59 4.66
N SER A 148 8.91 9.95 4.99
CA SER A 148 10.19 10.13 4.32
C SER A 148 10.93 8.79 4.35
N TYR A 149 11.29 8.27 3.18
CA TYR A 149 12.05 7.03 3.04
C TYR A 149 13.23 7.24 2.12
N GLY A 150 14.40 6.71 2.50
CA GLY A 150 15.52 6.57 1.58
C GLY A 150 15.15 5.56 0.49
N ILE A 151 15.60 5.77 -0.74
CA ILE A 151 15.34 4.86 -1.87
C ILE A 151 16.60 4.58 -2.67
N GLU A 152 16.55 3.46 -3.38
CA GLU A 152 17.48 3.11 -4.45
C GLU A 152 16.72 2.51 -5.64
N GLY A 153 17.33 2.58 -6.82
CA GLY A 153 16.79 2.01 -8.04
C GLY A 153 17.35 2.67 -9.29
N PHE A 154 16.48 3.07 -10.23
CA PHE A 154 16.91 3.56 -11.54
C PHE A 154 16.07 4.73 -12.03
N LEU A 155 16.72 5.68 -12.71
CA LEU A 155 16.05 6.69 -13.50
C LEU A 155 15.40 6.02 -14.72
N ILE A 156 14.17 6.42 -15.03
CA ILE A 156 13.44 6.03 -16.22
C ILE A 156 13.42 7.23 -17.17
N GLU A 157 13.94 7.04 -18.39
CA GLU A 157 13.89 8.04 -19.46
C GLU A 157 13.35 7.41 -20.74
N LYS A 158 12.26 7.96 -21.27
CA LYS A 158 11.58 7.51 -22.49
C LYS A 158 11.32 5.99 -22.48
N GLY A 159 10.79 5.50 -21.37
CA GLY A 159 10.45 4.09 -21.19
C GLY A 159 11.62 3.14 -20.96
N LYS A 160 12.82 3.65 -20.60
CA LYS A 160 14.03 2.85 -20.40
C LYS A 160 14.72 3.20 -19.10
N LEU A 161 15.27 2.19 -18.42
CA LEU A 161 16.15 2.40 -17.28
C LEU A 161 17.50 2.93 -17.76
N THR A 162 17.97 4.04 -17.19
CA THR A 162 19.21 4.69 -17.64
C THR A 162 20.27 4.75 -16.55
N LEU A 163 20.05 5.56 -15.52
CA LEU A 163 21.03 5.82 -14.46
C LEU A 163 20.64 5.07 -13.17
N PRO A 164 21.52 4.28 -12.54
CA PRO A 164 21.28 3.79 -11.18
C PRO A 164 21.26 4.97 -10.19
N LEU A 165 20.30 4.94 -9.27
CA LEU A 165 20.07 5.98 -8.27
C LEU A 165 20.17 5.39 -6.87
N SER A 166 20.79 6.13 -5.97
CA SER A 166 20.79 5.91 -4.52
C SER A 166 20.87 7.28 -3.82
N GLU A 167 20.88 7.29 -2.48
CA GLU A 167 21.02 8.52 -1.67
C GLU A 167 19.93 9.58 -1.96
N MET A 168 18.76 9.13 -2.41
CA MET A 168 17.57 9.95 -2.56
C MET A 168 16.55 9.58 -1.50
N ASN A 169 15.72 10.55 -1.11
CA ASN A 169 14.55 10.36 -0.27
C ASN A 169 13.30 10.60 -1.10
N VAL A 170 12.33 9.71 -0.96
CA VAL A 170 10.95 9.93 -1.39
C VAL A 170 10.16 10.48 -0.19
N THR A 171 9.42 11.56 -0.39
CA THR A 171 8.69 12.26 0.69
C THR A 171 7.27 12.60 0.28
N GLY A 172 6.37 12.71 1.26
CA GLY A 172 5.00 13.11 1.01
C GLY A 172 4.07 12.72 2.14
N ASN A 173 2.79 12.59 1.81
CA ASN A 173 1.76 12.08 2.71
C ASN A 173 1.08 10.85 2.09
N MET A 174 0.81 9.83 2.90
CA MET A 174 0.27 8.54 2.46
C MET A 174 -1.06 8.67 1.72
N ILE A 175 -1.98 9.53 2.19
CA ILE A 175 -3.28 9.71 1.53
C ILE A 175 -3.07 10.33 0.14
N THR A 176 -2.22 11.35 0.03
CA THR A 176 -1.92 12.01 -1.24
C THR A 176 -1.19 11.09 -2.21
N LEU A 177 -0.27 10.27 -1.71
CA LEU A 177 0.43 9.26 -2.50
C LEU A 177 -0.55 8.20 -3.04
N TRP A 178 -1.37 7.59 -2.19
CA TRP A 178 -2.34 6.59 -2.63
C TRP A 178 -3.46 7.18 -3.50
N ASN A 179 -3.73 8.48 -3.40
CA ASN A 179 -4.56 9.22 -4.36
C ASN A 179 -3.89 9.41 -5.72
N SER A 180 -2.55 9.44 -5.80
CA SER A 180 -1.81 9.57 -7.07
C SER A 180 -1.45 8.23 -7.73
N LEU A 181 -1.93 7.10 -7.18
CA LEU A 181 -1.80 5.79 -7.81
C LEU A 181 -2.47 5.82 -9.19
N ALA A 182 -1.67 5.70 -10.24
CA ALA A 182 -2.11 5.77 -11.62
C ALA A 182 -2.35 4.39 -12.23
N GLU A 183 -1.48 3.42 -11.95
CA GLU A 183 -1.59 2.06 -12.48
C GLU A 183 -1.10 1.00 -11.50
N THR A 184 -1.67 -0.19 -11.62
CA THR A 184 -1.22 -1.41 -10.93
C THR A 184 -0.74 -2.42 -11.96
N GLY A 185 0.27 -3.21 -11.61
CA GLY A 185 0.80 -4.26 -12.47
C GLY A 185 -0.06 -5.53 -12.46
N ASN A 186 0.40 -6.54 -13.20
CA ASN A 186 -0.16 -7.90 -13.24
C ASN A 186 0.79 -8.96 -12.66
N ASP A 187 1.80 -8.53 -11.91
CA ASP A 187 2.96 -9.30 -11.45
C ASP A 187 3.06 -9.46 -9.91
N PRO A 188 1.97 -9.76 -9.17
CA PRO A 188 2.03 -9.93 -7.72
C PRO A 188 2.84 -11.18 -7.33
N ARG A 189 3.48 -11.12 -6.15
CA ARG A 189 4.20 -12.27 -5.58
C ARG A 189 3.21 -13.28 -4.96
N LEU A 190 2.84 -14.32 -5.69
CA LEU A 190 1.78 -15.26 -5.26
C LEU A 190 2.12 -16.10 -4.01
N ASN A 191 3.41 -16.28 -3.71
CA ASN A 191 3.90 -16.96 -2.51
C ASN A 191 3.84 -16.06 -1.25
N SER A 192 3.53 -14.78 -1.41
CA SER A 192 3.30 -13.82 -0.32
C SER A 192 1.82 -13.80 0.08
N SER A 193 1.54 -13.53 1.35
CA SER A 193 0.19 -13.14 1.79
C SER A 193 -0.16 -11.70 1.41
N TRP A 194 0.82 -10.92 0.96
CA TRP A 194 0.66 -9.59 0.38
C TRP A 194 0.86 -9.67 -1.13
N ARG A 195 -0.22 -9.90 -1.87
CA ARG A 195 -0.23 -10.04 -3.33
C ARG A 195 -0.41 -8.68 -3.97
N ILE A 196 0.64 -7.89 -3.85
CA ILE A 196 0.72 -6.49 -4.30
C ILE A 196 1.59 -6.50 -5.56
N PRO A 197 1.07 -6.13 -6.74
CA PRO A 197 1.87 -6.03 -7.97
C PRO A 197 2.82 -4.84 -7.92
N SER A 198 3.54 -4.63 -9.02
CA SER A 198 4.19 -3.35 -9.30
C SER A 198 3.19 -2.20 -9.27
N LEU A 199 3.62 -1.00 -8.89
CA LEU A 199 2.76 0.18 -8.74
C LEU A 199 3.36 1.38 -9.45
N VAL A 200 2.49 2.24 -10.00
CA VAL A 200 2.86 3.53 -10.60
C VAL A 200 2.12 4.66 -9.90
N PHE A 201 2.87 5.63 -9.40
CA PHE A 201 2.35 6.84 -8.75
C PHE A 201 2.82 8.08 -9.50
N GLU A 202 1.93 9.05 -9.69
CA GLU A 202 2.26 10.30 -10.39
C GLU A 202 2.62 11.42 -9.43
N GLY A 203 3.51 12.31 -9.89
CA GLY A 203 3.82 13.57 -9.22
C GLY A 203 4.42 13.42 -7.82
N VAL A 204 5.24 12.38 -7.60
CA VAL A 204 5.84 12.07 -6.31
C VAL A 204 7.11 12.91 -6.10
N ASP A 205 7.26 13.49 -4.91
CA ASP A 205 8.38 14.35 -4.55
C ASP A 205 9.59 13.51 -4.12
N PHE A 206 10.70 13.68 -4.85
CA PHE A 206 12.01 13.10 -4.53
C PHE A 206 13.02 14.21 -4.22
N SER A 207 13.82 14.01 -3.18
CA SER A 207 14.88 14.92 -2.74
C SER A 207 16.20 14.19 -2.54
N GLY A 208 17.31 14.82 -2.90
CA GLY A 208 18.63 14.19 -2.98
C GLY A 208 19.47 14.86 -4.05
N LEU A 209 20.76 14.47 -4.11
CA LEU A 209 21.79 15.09 -4.96
C LEU A 209 21.32 15.35 -6.42
#